data_AF-A0A3C1Q9B0-F1
#
_entry.id   AF-A0A3C1Q9B0-F1
#
_cell.length_a   1.000
_cell.length_b   1.000
_cell.length_c   1.000
_cell.angle_alpha   90.00
_cell.angle_beta   90.00
_cell.angle_gamma   90.00
#
_symmetry.space_group_name_H-M   'P 1'
#
loop_
_entity.id
_entity.type
_entity.pdbx_description
1 polymer ?
#
loop_
_entity_poly.entity_id
_entity_poly.type
_entity_poly.pdbx_seq_one_letter_code
_entity_poly.pdbx_strand_id
1 'polypeptide(L)'
;MIKRHATGERPFRKAPSSAQIALAVAAVALAAMAGVIWMQLHLPVQVRTALARPASDFGAELGEDEVAALFSYVHRCSLLGLYDLPLIRVRTVTDGLSGRGSSQPGNATEVGLAREAHQTVLEENGGEWVSKLHRLRIDRIVSMLSRVAGDDASGYKVAMLDTRQINAFSTADGRIYLTRGLVTTSTDDEIALVLAHEMHHIRAGHWINWWALGVGDGSAFDTEAEELQEDGVMSRAADALVEMGIDALRGDASTSYGQEYEADASALLHAAECGYRASGIFRLLTRLPEMPVTSHPSSSDRIAEASQMLQAIEDPAWIAAHSPALVARNVVENAVAVACGDRPGIYVQVPGLDEIAAACGETLNKIRDVEEEMRAYKWLGVGWPCEEDCRIVVRTALFSPVLCAVDVGVETTFGHSSAGTPGAIEGRLWLVRRGGVWVVAFGQVLPGMRPVASEWAKVGDELGNAWRRVGRVTWLCPGNTVPEVRNTSGAGDDAALARGALEAAARWRDTSITDFEKHLATYARGKIEHVRNAGGKREQGEDGNGLWNAANSDGSLEAIGWAQFLSGRDAQSWAWSVRCDVHSPTLATVAFSSALSLEKVPVASNFTRLTMVLEDREWRVASVSLH
;
A
#
# COMPACT_ATOMS: atom_id res chain seq x y z
N MET A 1 -61.50 -71.78 -11.51
CA MET A 1 -60.30 -72.50 -11.06
C MET A 1 -59.21 -72.33 -12.13
N ILE A 2 -58.04 -71.82 -11.73
CA ILE A 2 -56.69 -72.05 -12.30
C ILE A 2 -56.22 -71.19 -13.51
N LYS A 3 -55.38 -70.20 -13.14
CA LYS A 3 -54.13 -69.66 -13.74
C LYS A 3 -54.11 -69.12 -15.19
N ARG A 4 -54.05 -67.79 -15.34
CA ARG A 4 -53.30 -67.12 -16.42
C ARG A 4 -51.92 -66.73 -15.91
N HIS A 5 -50.88 -67.30 -16.51
CA HIS A 5 -49.49 -66.85 -16.35
C HIS A 5 -49.33 -65.50 -17.06
N ALA A 6 -48.95 -64.46 -16.31
CA ALA A 6 -48.41 -63.23 -16.87
C ALA A 6 -46.88 -63.38 -16.95
N THR A 7 -46.35 -63.47 -18.16
CA THR A 7 -44.92 -63.39 -18.45
C THR A 7 -44.48 -61.93 -18.34
N GLY A 8 -43.71 -61.62 -17.30
CA GLY A 8 -43.02 -60.34 -17.17
C GLY A 8 -41.78 -60.31 -18.06
N GLU A 9 -41.84 -59.60 -19.18
CA GLU A 9 -40.66 -59.21 -19.94
C GLU A 9 -39.90 -58.13 -19.17
N ARG A 10 -38.64 -58.39 -18.81
CA ARG A 10 -37.72 -57.37 -18.30
C ARG A 10 -37.26 -56.49 -19.48
N PRO A 11 -37.25 -55.15 -19.36
CA PRO A 11 -36.78 -54.29 -20.43
C PRO A 11 -35.27 -54.49 -20.63
N PHE A 12 -34.88 -54.89 -21.84
CA PHE A 12 -33.49 -54.91 -22.30
C PHE A 12 -32.91 -53.48 -22.23
N ARG A 13 -31.94 -53.25 -21.34
CA ARG A 13 -31.11 -52.04 -21.38
C ARG A 13 -30.29 -52.07 -22.68
N LYS A 14 -30.55 -51.14 -23.59
CA LYS A 14 -29.74 -50.95 -24.80
C LYS A 14 -28.28 -50.69 -24.38
N ALA A 15 -27.34 -51.39 -25.02
CA ALA A 15 -25.92 -51.17 -24.82
C ALA A 15 -25.55 -49.72 -25.18
N PRO A 16 -24.67 -49.07 -24.41
CA PRO A 16 -24.26 -47.69 -24.68
C PRO A 16 -23.61 -47.59 -26.07
N SER A 17 -23.92 -46.51 -26.78
CA SER A 17 -23.31 -46.23 -28.08
C SER A 17 -21.81 -45.94 -27.94
N SER A 18 -21.03 -46.15 -29.00
CA SER A 18 -19.60 -45.84 -29.04
C SER A 18 -19.29 -44.38 -28.65
N ALA A 19 -20.19 -43.44 -28.99
CA ALA A 19 -20.09 -42.04 -28.58
C ALA A 19 -20.26 -41.84 -27.06
N GLN A 20 -21.19 -42.57 -26.42
CA GLN A 20 -21.38 -42.53 -24.97
C GLN A 20 -20.18 -43.13 -24.22
N ILE A 21 -19.58 -44.18 -24.76
CA ILE A 21 -18.35 -44.78 -24.21
C ILE A 21 -17.18 -43.79 -24.34
N ALA A 22 -17.01 -43.16 -25.52
CA ALA A 22 -15.97 -42.16 -25.74
C ALA A 22 -16.11 -40.94 -24.82
N LEU A 23 -17.33 -40.44 -24.62
CA LEU A 23 -17.60 -39.33 -23.69
C LEU A 23 -17.31 -39.71 -22.24
N ALA A 24 -17.68 -40.93 -21.82
CA ALA A 24 -17.37 -41.43 -20.47
C ALA A 24 -15.85 -41.57 -20.26
N VAL A 25 -15.11 -42.09 -21.25
CA VAL A 25 -13.64 -42.17 -21.19
C VAL A 25 -13.00 -40.79 -21.13
N ALA A 26 -13.47 -39.84 -21.93
CA ALA A 26 -12.98 -38.45 -21.89
C ALA A 26 -13.26 -37.78 -20.54
N ALA A 27 -14.44 -38.00 -19.95
CA ALA A 27 -14.80 -37.47 -18.63
C ALA A 27 -13.92 -38.08 -17.52
N VAL A 28 -13.64 -39.39 -17.57
CA VAL A 28 -12.72 -40.05 -16.62
C VAL A 28 -11.30 -39.54 -16.79
N ALA A 29 -10.82 -39.35 -18.02
CA ALA A 29 -9.50 -38.79 -18.29
C ALA A 29 -9.39 -37.34 -17.78
N LEU A 30 -10.41 -36.51 -17.99
CA LEU A 30 -10.48 -35.14 -17.46
C LEU A 30 -10.53 -35.13 -15.93
N ALA A 31 -11.31 -36.02 -15.31
CA ALA A 31 -11.37 -36.13 -13.86
C ALA A 31 -10.05 -36.65 -13.25
N ALA A 32 -9.37 -37.58 -13.92
CA ALA A 32 -8.06 -38.05 -13.52
C ALA A 32 -7.00 -36.94 -13.67
N MET A 33 -7.01 -36.18 -14.78
CA MET A 33 -6.15 -35.01 -14.95
C MET A 33 -6.44 -33.94 -13.90
N ALA A 34 -7.71 -33.65 -13.62
CA ALA A 34 -8.12 -32.72 -12.57
C ALA A 34 -7.67 -33.21 -11.18
N GLY A 35 -7.76 -34.51 -10.91
CA GLY A 35 -7.28 -35.12 -9.67
C GLY A 35 -5.75 -35.08 -9.53
N VAL A 36 -5.01 -35.29 -10.63
CA VAL A 36 -3.54 -35.17 -10.66
C VAL A 36 -3.13 -33.72 -10.47
N ILE A 37 -3.76 -32.77 -11.17
CA ILE A 37 -3.54 -31.33 -10.97
C ILE A 37 -3.87 -30.96 -9.52
N TRP A 38 -5.01 -31.41 -8.99
CA TRP A 38 -5.39 -31.18 -7.61
C TRP A 38 -4.32 -31.68 -6.63
N MET A 39 -3.85 -32.93 -6.77
CA MET A 39 -2.76 -33.46 -5.94
C MET A 39 -1.45 -32.68 -6.08
N GLN A 40 -1.09 -32.26 -7.29
CA GLN A 40 0.14 -31.50 -7.55
C GLN A 40 0.09 -30.07 -6.98
N LEU A 41 -1.10 -29.55 -6.72
CA LEU A 41 -1.33 -28.23 -6.12
C LEU A 41 -1.38 -28.24 -4.58
N HIS A 42 -1.24 -29.41 -3.94
CA HIS A 42 -1.09 -29.51 -2.49
C HIS A 42 0.35 -29.21 -2.05
N LEU A 43 0.49 -28.47 -0.95
CA LEU A 43 1.78 -28.26 -0.32
C LEU A 43 2.37 -29.63 0.09
N PRO A 44 3.63 -29.94 -0.27
CA PRO A 44 4.25 -31.22 0.05
C PRO A 44 4.17 -31.51 1.55
N VAL A 45 3.86 -32.74 1.92
CA VAL A 45 3.65 -33.13 3.33
C VAL A 45 4.89 -32.82 4.17
N GLN A 46 6.10 -33.08 3.66
CA GLN A 46 7.34 -32.77 4.37
C GLN A 46 7.50 -31.28 4.68
N VAL A 47 7.19 -30.40 3.73
CA VAL A 47 7.22 -28.95 3.92
C VAL A 47 6.18 -28.52 4.95
N ARG A 48 4.95 -29.03 4.83
CA ARG A 48 3.87 -28.75 5.79
C ARG A 48 4.26 -29.18 7.20
N THR A 49 4.83 -30.37 7.37
CA THR A 49 5.24 -30.89 8.67
C THR A 49 6.40 -30.08 9.25
N ALA A 50 7.36 -29.65 8.42
CA ALA A 50 8.49 -28.84 8.86
C ALA A 50 8.05 -27.42 9.29
N LEU A 51 7.11 -26.81 8.55
CA LEU A 51 6.52 -25.52 8.90
C LEU A 51 5.59 -25.57 10.12
N ALA A 52 5.05 -26.76 10.42
CA ALA A 52 4.21 -26.99 11.59
C ALA A 52 5.00 -27.24 12.89
N ARG A 53 6.34 -27.24 12.85
CA ARG A 53 7.17 -27.37 14.04
C ARG A 53 6.99 -26.13 14.93
N PRO A 54 6.90 -26.29 16.26
CA PRO A 54 6.75 -25.16 17.18
C PRO A 54 7.98 -24.24 17.11
N ALA A 55 7.76 -22.93 17.24
CA ALA A 55 8.83 -21.92 17.19
C ALA A 55 9.87 -22.05 18.32
N SER A 56 9.55 -22.81 19.37
CA SER A 56 10.46 -23.13 20.49
C SER A 56 11.56 -24.14 20.15
N ASP A 57 11.55 -24.74 18.95
CA ASP A 57 12.67 -25.55 18.47
C ASP A 57 13.81 -24.63 18.01
N PHE A 58 14.64 -24.21 18.97
CA PHE A 58 15.77 -23.31 18.74
C PHE A 58 16.71 -23.88 17.66
N GLY A 59 16.93 -23.10 16.60
CA GLY A 59 17.78 -23.51 15.48
C GLY A 59 17.09 -24.44 14.48
N ALA A 60 15.75 -24.53 14.49
CA ALA A 60 15.01 -25.18 13.43
C ALA A 60 15.35 -24.56 12.07
N GLU A 61 15.77 -25.42 11.16
CA GLU A 61 16.02 -25.08 9.77
C GLU A 61 15.19 -26.01 8.89
N LEU A 62 14.73 -25.49 7.75
CA LEU A 62 14.22 -26.36 6.69
C LEU A 62 15.39 -27.12 6.10
N GLY A 63 15.42 -28.44 6.18
CA GLY A 63 16.44 -29.26 5.52
C GLY A 63 16.37 -29.17 4.00
N GLU A 64 17.42 -29.63 3.33
CA GLU A 64 17.58 -29.53 1.88
C GLU A 64 16.45 -30.24 1.11
N ASP A 65 15.96 -31.39 1.60
CA ASP A 65 14.84 -32.10 0.98
C ASP A 65 13.53 -31.31 1.08
N GLU A 66 13.29 -30.61 2.19
CA GLU A 66 12.12 -29.75 2.37
C GLU A 66 12.21 -28.53 1.44
N VAL A 67 13.39 -27.89 1.34
CA VAL A 67 13.62 -26.77 0.41
C VAL A 67 13.46 -27.20 -1.05
N ALA A 68 14.02 -28.34 -1.45
CA ALA A 68 13.90 -28.86 -2.81
C ALA A 68 12.46 -29.19 -3.19
N ALA A 69 11.67 -29.73 -2.25
CA ALA A 69 10.25 -29.97 -2.47
C ALA A 69 9.42 -28.69 -2.54
N LEU A 70 9.75 -27.68 -1.72
CA LEU A 70 9.12 -26.36 -1.79
C LEU A 70 9.43 -25.70 -3.13
N PHE A 71 10.70 -25.68 -3.56
CA PHE A 71 11.11 -25.18 -4.87
C PHE A 71 10.33 -25.86 -6.00
N SER A 72 10.31 -27.19 -6.00
CA SER A 72 9.59 -27.97 -7.03
C SER A 72 8.09 -27.67 -7.05
N TYR A 73 7.49 -27.43 -5.88
CA TYR A 73 6.10 -27.04 -5.76
C TYR A 73 5.84 -25.63 -6.29
N VAL A 74 6.64 -24.65 -5.88
CA VAL A 74 6.56 -23.26 -6.36
C VAL A 74 6.73 -23.21 -7.88
N HIS A 75 7.73 -23.90 -8.41
CA HIS A 75 8.01 -23.95 -9.83
C HIS A 75 6.84 -24.53 -10.63
N ARG A 76 6.22 -25.64 -10.18
CA ARG A 76 5.01 -26.19 -10.82
C ARG A 76 3.84 -25.22 -10.79
N CYS A 77 3.61 -24.53 -9.67
CA CYS A 77 2.56 -23.52 -9.58
C CYS A 77 2.81 -22.37 -10.56
N SER A 78 4.06 -21.90 -10.70
CA SER A 78 4.44 -20.88 -11.68
C SER A 78 4.19 -21.33 -13.11
N LEU A 79 4.54 -22.58 -13.48
CA LEU A 79 4.26 -23.13 -14.81
C LEU A 79 2.76 -23.19 -15.15
N LEU A 80 1.91 -23.31 -14.13
CA LEU A 80 0.45 -23.30 -14.26
C LEU A 80 -0.18 -21.90 -14.16
N GLY A 81 0.62 -20.85 -14.01
CA GLY A 81 0.15 -19.47 -13.83
C GLY A 81 -0.42 -19.17 -12.43
N LEU A 82 -0.25 -20.08 -11.47
CA LEU A 82 -0.77 -19.99 -10.11
C LEU A 82 0.27 -19.41 -9.14
N TYR A 83 0.83 -18.26 -9.48
CA TYR A 83 2.01 -17.69 -8.81
C TYR A 83 1.86 -17.44 -7.31
N ASP A 84 0.66 -17.05 -6.87
CA ASP A 84 0.39 -16.73 -5.45
C ASP A 84 -0.12 -17.92 -4.64
N LEU A 85 -0.45 -19.03 -5.29
CA LEU A 85 -0.94 -20.22 -4.62
C LEU A 85 0.05 -20.79 -3.59
N PRO A 86 1.38 -20.87 -3.86
CA PRO A 86 2.32 -21.34 -2.87
C PRO A 86 2.31 -20.52 -1.58
N LEU A 87 2.30 -19.19 -1.73
CA LEU A 87 2.25 -18.26 -0.60
C LEU A 87 0.98 -18.48 0.25
N ILE A 88 -0.19 -18.57 -0.41
CA ILE A 88 -1.48 -18.79 0.26
C ILE A 88 -1.45 -20.10 1.06
N ARG A 89 -0.92 -21.19 0.47
CA ARG A 89 -0.87 -22.50 1.13
C ARG A 89 0.10 -22.53 2.30
N VAL A 90 1.27 -21.93 2.16
CA VAL A 90 2.24 -21.82 3.25
C VAL A 90 1.67 -20.98 4.39
N ARG A 91 1.08 -19.81 4.09
CA ARG A 91 0.41 -18.97 5.09
C ARG A 91 -0.70 -19.72 5.82
N THR A 92 -1.52 -20.50 5.12
CA THR A 92 -2.59 -21.29 5.77
C THR A 92 -2.04 -22.25 6.83
N VAL A 93 -0.84 -22.79 6.61
CA VAL A 93 -0.17 -23.70 7.56
C VAL A 93 0.43 -22.92 8.73
N THR A 94 1.13 -21.81 8.45
CA THR A 94 1.78 -21.00 9.50
C THR A 94 0.77 -20.28 10.38
N ASP A 95 -0.26 -19.67 9.78
CA ASP A 95 -1.29 -18.90 10.49
C ASP A 95 -2.21 -19.82 11.32
N GLY A 96 -2.42 -21.07 10.87
CA GLY A 96 -3.18 -22.09 11.60
C GLY A 96 -2.53 -22.53 12.92
N LEU A 97 -1.25 -22.18 13.15
CA LEU A 97 -0.51 -22.47 14.37
C LEU A 97 -0.56 -21.28 15.35
N SER A 98 -0.69 -20.05 14.85
CA SER A 98 -0.76 -18.82 15.65
C SER A 98 -2.16 -18.55 16.23
N GLY A 99 -3.20 -19.24 15.75
CA GLY A 99 -4.58 -19.05 16.17
C GLY A 99 -4.93 -19.66 17.54
N ARG A 100 -4.40 -19.11 18.65
CA ARG A 100 -4.89 -19.36 20.02
C ARG A 100 -4.72 -18.19 21.00
N GLY A 101 -4.57 -16.95 20.52
CA GLY A 101 -4.72 -15.76 21.36
C GLY A 101 -6.17 -15.27 21.30
N SER A 102 -6.97 -15.54 22.32
CA SER A 102 -8.29 -14.90 22.46
C SER A 102 -8.08 -13.53 23.10
N SER A 103 -8.27 -12.44 22.35
CA SER A 103 -8.45 -11.12 22.95
C SER A 103 -9.71 -11.16 23.83
N GLN A 104 -9.56 -10.99 25.15
CA GLN A 104 -10.72 -10.82 26.02
C GLN A 104 -11.48 -9.56 25.61
N PRO A 105 -12.83 -9.60 25.53
CA PRO A 105 -13.59 -8.38 25.34
C PRO A 105 -13.40 -7.51 26.58
N GLY A 106 -12.96 -6.26 26.37
CA GLY A 106 -12.88 -5.24 27.43
C GLY A 106 -14.22 -5.10 28.17
N ASN A 107 -14.15 -4.61 29.40
CA ASN A 107 -15.30 -4.43 30.28
C ASN A 107 -16.39 -3.59 29.59
N ALA A 108 -17.68 -3.90 29.81
CA ALA A 108 -18.79 -3.16 29.20
C ALA A 108 -18.74 -1.63 29.45
N THR A 109 -18.16 -1.21 30.57
CA THR A 109 -17.90 0.19 30.91
C THR A 109 -16.81 0.82 30.02
N GLU A 110 -15.72 0.08 29.73
CA GLU A 110 -14.63 0.51 28.84
C GLU A 110 -15.11 0.67 27.40
N VAL A 111 -15.94 -0.28 26.92
CA VAL A 111 -16.55 -0.21 25.58
C VAL A 111 -17.46 1.03 25.46
N GLY A 112 -18.15 1.41 26.55
CA GLY A 112 -18.99 2.61 26.61
C GLY A 112 -18.19 3.91 26.50
N LEU A 113 -17.15 4.05 27.32
CA LEU A 113 -16.25 5.22 27.33
C LEU A 113 -15.48 5.36 26.02
N ALA A 114 -14.94 4.25 25.49
CA ALA A 114 -14.25 4.24 24.20
C ALA A 114 -15.15 4.70 23.05
N ARG A 115 -16.44 4.33 23.07
CA ARG A 115 -17.42 4.77 22.06
C ARG A 115 -17.70 6.27 22.15
N GLU A 116 -17.82 6.82 23.35
CA GLU A 116 -18.03 8.26 23.55
C GLU A 116 -16.79 9.06 23.12
N ALA A 117 -15.60 8.65 23.57
CA ALA A 117 -14.34 9.25 23.14
C ALA A 117 -14.16 9.20 21.61
N HIS A 118 -14.53 8.08 20.99
CA HIS A 118 -14.51 7.95 19.53
C HIS A 118 -15.43 8.98 18.85
N GLN A 119 -16.65 9.15 19.37
CA GLN A 119 -17.58 10.12 18.82
C GLN A 119 -17.07 11.56 18.94
N THR A 120 -16.49 11.92 20.09
CA THR A 120 -15.85 13.23 20.30
C THR A 120 -14.71 13.47 19.31
N VAL A 121 -13.81 12.50 19.14
CA VAL A 121 -12.70 12.60 18.18
C VAL A 121 -13.22 12.82 16.76
N LEU A 122 -14.28 12.11 16.34
CA LEU A 122 -14.89 12.32 15.04
C LEU A 122 -15.46 13.74 14.90
N GLU A 123 -16.17 14.23 15.91
CA GLU A 123 -16.79 15.57 15.89
C GLU A 123 -15.73 16.69 15.78
N GLU A 124 -14.63 16.57 16.50
CA GLU A 124 -13.53 17.55 16.49
C GLU A 124 -12.70 17.53 15.21
N ASN A 125 -12.66 16.40 14.50
CA ASN A 125 -11.77 16.19 13.34
C ASN A 125 -12.51 16.09 11.99
N GLY A 126 -13.73 16.60 11.91
CA GLY A 126 -14.49 16.70 10.66
C GLY A 126 -15.23 15.42 10.24
N GLY A 127 -15.33 14.43 11.13
CA GLY A 127 -16.03 13.17 10.92
C GLY A 127 -15.16 12.07 10.31
N GLU A 128 -15.78 10.92 10.04
CA GLU A 128 -15.10 9.78 9.43
C GLU A 128 -14.92 9.99 7.92
N TRP A 129 -13.69 9.81 7.45
CA TRP A 129 -13.37 9.79 6.04
C TRP A 129 -13.48 8.37 5.47
N VAL A 130 -14.49 8.15 4.63
CA VAL A 130 -14.72 6.84 4.00
C VAL A 130 -14.04 6.78 2.63
N SER A 131 -12.94 6.04 2.53
CA SER A 131 -12.31 5.70 1.25
C SER A 131 -11.93 4.23 1.18
N LYS A 132 -12.52 3.50 0.22
CA LYS A 132 -12.27 2.07 0.05
C LYS A 132 -10.81 1.78 -0.30
N LEU A 133 -10.21 2.60 -1.17
CA LEU A 133 -8.82 2.39 -1.53
C LEU A 133 -7.91 2.54 -0.32
N HIS A 134 -8.02 3.67 0.37
CA HIS A 134 -7.14 3.98 1.49
C HIS A 134 -7.36 3.01 2.64
N ARG A 135 -8.60 2.55 2.84
CA ARG A 135 -8.90 1.45 3.76
C ARG A 135 -8.16 0.17 3.38
N LEU A 136 -8.29 -0.32 2.15
CA LEU A 136 -7.58 -1.53 1.69
C LEU A 136 -6.06 -1.40 1.83
N ARG A 137 -5.53 -0.22 1.53
CA ARG A 137 -4.11 0.13 1.66
C ARG A 137 -3.65 0.03 3.12
N ILE A 138 -4.36 0.70 4.03
CA ILE A 138 -4.06 0.71 5.47
C ILE A 138 -4.20 -0.69 6.07
N ASP A 139 -5.30 -1.39 5.79
CA ASP A 139 -5.57 -2.72 6.33
C ASP A 139 -4.49 -3.72 5.92
N ARG A 140 -3.96 -3.61 4.70
CA ARG A 140 -2.80 -4.39 4.25
C ARG A 140 -1.55 -4.07 5.06
N ILE A 141 -1.24 -2.79 5.28
CA ILE A 141 -0.04 -2.37 6.02
C ILE A 141 -0.14 -2.84 7.48
N VAL A 142 -1.28 -2.59 8.15
CA VAL A 142 -1.55 -3.08 9.51
C VAL A 142 -1.42 -4.59 9.57
N SER A 143 -2.06 -5.33 8.66
CA SER A 143 -1.97 -6.80 8.63
C SER A 143 -0.54 -7.31 8.50
N MET A 144 0.34 -6.59 7.80
CA MET A 144 1.74 -6.96 7.68
C MET A 144 2.54 -6.62 8.94
N LEU A 145 2.37 -5.41 9.46
CA LEU A 145 3.02 -4.96 10.69
C LEU A 145 2.65 -5.84 11.88
N SER A 146 1.36 -6.14 12.07
CA SER A 146 0.91 -7.00 13.18
C SER A 146 1.53 -8.39 13.10
N ARG A 147 1.67 -8.96 11.89
CA ARG A 147 2.31 -10.28 11.72
C ARG A 147 3.77 -10.28 12.11
N VAL A 148 4.50 -9.23 11.74
CA VAL A 148 5.91 -9.08 12.11
C VAL A 148 6.01 -8.84 13.62
N ALA A 149 5.20 -7.95 14.18
CA ALA A 149 5.14 -7.71 15.63
C ALA A 149 4.64 -8.91 16.46
N GLY A 150 4.09 -9.96 15.83
CA GLY A 150 3.54 -11.13 16.53
C GLY A 150 2.11 -10.96 17.07
N ASP A 151 1.42 -9.90 16.66
CA ASP A 151 0.09 -9.52 17.14
C ASP A 151 -1.05 -10.04 16.25
N ASP A 152 -2.24 -10.16 16.83
CA ASP A 152 -3.48 -10.24 16.05
C ASP A 152 -3.85 -8.85 15.52
N ALA A 153 -3.91 -8.73 14.19
CA ALA A 153 -4.32 -7.50 13.51
C ALA A 153 -5.73 -7.02 13.95
N SER A 154 -6.59 -7.92 14.45
CA SER A 154 -7.92 -7.55 14.96
C SER A 154 -7.89 -6.67 16.22
N GLY A 155 -6.75 -6.64 16.94
CA GLY A 155 -6.51 -5.76 18.08
C GLY A 155 -6.41 -4.28 17.70
N TYR A 156 -6.16 -3.96 16.43
CA TYR A 156 -5.94 -2.60 15.95
C TYR A 156 -7.14 -2.10 15.14
N LYS A 157 -7.89 -1.14 15.69
CA LYS A 157 -9.03 -0.51 15.02
C LYS A 157 -8.57 0.78 14.34
N VAL A 158 -8.51 0.83 13.01
CA VAL A 158 -8.10 2.08 12.34
C VAL A 158 -9.31 2.93 11.95
N ALA A 159 -9.35 4.20 12.37
CA ALA A 159 -10.31 5.21 11.94
C ALA A 159 -9.63 6.28 11.09
N MET A 160 -10.24 6.64 9.96
CA MET A 160 -9.74 7.71 9.10
C MET A 160 -10.55 8.99 9.32
N LEU A 161 -9.89 10.12 9.54
CA LEU A 161 -10.51 11.41 9.88
C LEU A 161 -10.57 12.35 8.67
N ASP A 162 -11.69 13.04 8.42
CA ASP A 162 -11.89 13.93 7.25
C ASP A 162 -11.21 15.31 7.38
N THR A 163 -10.05 15.37 8.03
CA THR A 163 -9.25 16.60 8.16
C THR A 163 -8.05 16.62 7.21
N ARG A 164 -7.69 17.82 6.73
CA ARG A 164 -6.48 18.06 5.90
C ARG A 164 -5.21 18.20 6.73
N GLN A 165 -5.33 18.29 8.05
CA GLN A 165 -4.16 18.26 8.94
C GLN A 165 -3.39 16.97 8.73
N ILE A 166 -2.07 17.00 8.86
CA ILE A 166 -1.21 15.81 8.82
C ILE A 166 -1.02 15.39 10.27
N ASN A 167 -1.71 14.32 10.69
CA ASN A 167 -1.62 13.82 12.05
C ASN A 167 -1.98 12.33 12.12
N ALA A 168 -1.51 11.67 13.17
CA ALA A 168 -1.95 10.36 13.62
C ALA A 168 -1.83 10.28 15.14
N PHE A 169 -2.66 9.44 15.75
CA PHE A 169 -2.58 9.15 17.18
C PHE A 169 -3.37 7.89 17.50
N SER A 170 -3.05 7.26 18.62
CA SER A 170 -3.72 6.07 19.12
C SER A 170 -4.44 6.33 20.44
N THR A 171 -5.39 5.46 20.78
CA THR A 171 -6.13 5.48 22.05
C THR A 171 -6.07 4.12 22.73
N ALA A 172 -6.26 4.14 24.06
CA ALA A 172 -6.18 2.98 24.94
C ALA A 172 -7.06 1.79 24.53
N ASP A 173 -8.16 2.03 23.79
CA ASP A 173 -9.07 0.99 23.30
C ASP A 173 -8.57 0.24 22.04
N GLY A 174 -7.29 0.39 21.71
CA GLY A 174 -6.63 -0.22 20.56
C GLY A 174 -6.94 0.47 19.23
N ARG A 175 -7.41 1.72 19.26
CA ARG A 175 -7.81 2.45 18.05
C ARG A 175 -6.71 3.39 17.60
N ILE A 176 -6.45 3.41 16.30
CA ILE A 176 -5.49 4.30 15.64
C ILE A 176 -6.27 5.24 14.73
N TYR A 177 -6.04 6.53 14.87
CA TYR A 177 -6.62 7.59 14.06
C TYR A 177 -5.61 8.08 13.04
N LEU A 178 -6.00 8.08 11.77
CA LEU A 178 -5.19 8.63 10.68
C LEU A 178 -5.97 9.75 9.99
N THR A 179 -5.35 10.91 9.80
CA THR A 179 -6.00 11.98 9.06
C THR A 179 -5.93 11.77 7.55
N ARG A 180 -6.94 12.26 6.82
CA ARG A 180 -6.91 12.30 5.35
C ARG A 180 -5.67 13.04 4.83
N GLY A 181 -5.27 14.13 5.48
CA GLY A 181 -4.06 14.88 5.13
C GLY A 181 -2.80 14.00 5.15
N LEU A 182 -2.61 13.21 6.21
CA LEU A 182 -1.49 12.26 6.31
C LEU A 182 -1.59 11.17 5.24
N VAL A 183 -2.73 10.51 5.14
CA VAL A 183 -2.93 9.34 4.28
C VAL A 183 -2.77 9.67 2.79
N THR A 184 -3.22 10.85 2.36
CA THR A 184 -3.18 11.26 0.94
C THR A 184 -1.83 11.84 0.50
N THR A 185 -0.96 12.22 1.44
CA THR A 185 0.34 12.84 1.14
C THR A 185 1.54 11.94 1.43
N SER A 186 1.31 10.78 2.03
CA SER A 186 2.39 9.91 2.52
C SER A 186 2.49 8.59 1.75
N THR A 187 3.71 8.12 1.52
CA THR A 187 4.03 6.84 0.88
C THR A 187 3.62 5.65 1.72
N ASP A 188 3.66 4.44 1.15
CA ASP A 188 3.42 3.22 1.93
C ASP A 188 4.47 3.04 3.03
N ASP A 189 5.72 3.40 2.75
CA ASP A 189 6.80 3.33 3.72
C ASP A 189 6.55 4.28 4.90
N GLU A 190 6.13 5.52 4.62
CA GLU A 190 5.81 6.51 5.65
C GLU A 190 4.56 6.14 6.46
N ILE A 191 3.51 5.62 5.81
CA ILE A 191 2.31 5.15 6.52
C ILE A 191 2.63 3.93 7.38
N ALA A 192 3.52 3.04 6.94
CA ALA A 192 3.96 1.91 7.74
C ALA A 192 4.71 2.37 8.99
N LEU A 193 5.60 3.36 8.88
CA LEU A 193 6.31 3.94 10.03
C LEU A 193 5.34 4.56 11.05
N VAL A 194 4.38 5.36 10.60
CA VAL A 194 3.36 5.95 11.50
C VAL A 194 2.53 4.85 12.17
N LEU A 195 2.03 3.89 11.39
CA LEU A 195 1.22 2.81 11.94
C LEU A 195 2.00 1.98 12.95
N ALA A 196 3.26 1.63 12.65
CA ALA A 196 4.09 0.85 13.55
C ALA A 196 4.37 1.62 14.86
N HIS A 197 4.60 2.93 14.78
CA HIS A 197 4.75 3.81 15.94
C HIS A 197 3.49 3.81 16.82
N GLU A 198 2.32 4.02 16.23
CA GLU A 198 1.04 4.03 16.95
C GLU A 198 0.66 2.65 17.51
N MET A 199 0.95 1.59 16.78
CA MET A 199 0.78 0.21 17.25
C MET A 199 1.66 -0.06 18.47
N HIS A 200 2.90 0.44 18.47
CA HIS A 200 3.81 0.31 19.61
C HIS A 200 3.28 1.03 20.84
N HIS A 201 2.75 2.25 20.72
CA HIS A 201 2.13 2.95 21.85
C HIS A 201 0.97 2.16 22.49
N ILE A 202 0.16 1.49 21.67
CA ILE A 202 -0.92 0.62 22.16
C ILE A 202 -0.33 -0.58 22.90
N ARG A 203 0.62 -1.28 22.27
CA ARG A 203 1.24 -2.51 22.77
C ARG A 203 2.01 -2.30 24.07
N ALA A 204 2.76 -1.21 24.17
CA ALA A 204 3.58 -0.86 25.32
C ALA A 204 2.79 -0.11 26.43
N GLY A 205 1.49 0.11 26.25
CA GLY A 205 0.66 0.75 27.27
C GLY A 205 1.01 2.22 27.54
N HIS A 206 1.63 2.93 26.59
CA HIS A 206 2.09 4.32 26.76
C HIS A 206 0.95 5.31 27.09
N TRP A 207 -0.30 4.92 26.88
CA TRP A 207 -1.51 5.70 27.17
C TRP A 207 -1.84 5.86 28.67
N ILE A 208 -1.27 5.02 29.55
CA ILE A 208 -1.61 4.97 30.99
C ILE A 208 -1.35 6.32 31.70
N ASN A 209 -0.41 7.13 31.22
CA ASN A 209 -0.11 8.43 31.81
C ASN A 209 -1.13 9.54 31.52
N TRP A 210 -1.91 9.46 30.43
CA TRP A 210 -2.83 10.54 30.04
C TRP A 210 -4.17 10.49 30.79
N TRP A 211 -4.68 9.29 31.08
CA TRP A 211 -5.95 9.11 31.79
C TRP A 211 -5.81 9.19 33.31
N ALA A 212 -4.68 8.79 33.87
CA ALA A 212 -4.40 8.85 35.31
C ALA A 212 -4.37 10.28 35.88
N LEU A 213 -4.15 11.30 35.04
CA LEU A 213 -4.08 12.70 35.46
C LEU A 213 -5.45 13.43 35.41
N GLY A 214 -6.46 12.87 34.74
CA GLY A 214 -7.77 13.51 34.54
C GLY A 214 -8.87 13.06 35.52
N VAL A 215 -8.73 11.88 36.13
CA VAL A 215 -9.71 11.33 37.06
C VAL A 215 -9.17 11.45 38.49
N GLY A 216 -9.53 12.53 39.16
CA GLY A 216 -9.16 12.83 40.56
C GLY A 216 -9.85 11.93 41.60
N ASP A 217 -9.97 10.63 41.34
CA ASP A 217 -10.41 9.63 42.30
C ASP A 217 -9.55 8.39 42.13
N GLY A 218 -9.09 7.84 43.26
CA GLY A 218 -8.10 6.77 43.37
C GLY A 218 -8.52 5.40 42.83
N SER A 219 -9.26 5.32 41.73
CA SER A 219 -9.32 4.11 40.92
C SER A 219 -8.05 4.04 40.09
N ALA A 220 -6.98 3.48 40.68
CA ALA A 220 -5.98 2.81 39.87
C ALA A 220 -6.74 1.85 38.95
N PHE A 221 -6.78 2.16 37.65
CA PHE A 221 -7.21 1.21 36.64
C PHE A 221 -6.21 0.06 36.72
N ASP A 222 -6.56 -1.00 37.43
CA ASP A 222 -5.94 -2.32 37.28
C ASP A 222 -6.35 -2.86 35.89
N THR A 223 -5.90 -2.20 34.82
CA THR A 223 -5.52 -2.96 33.64
C THR A 223 -4.29 -3.72 34.10
N GLU A 224 -4.48 -4.98 34.49
CA GLU A 224 -3.43 -5.97 34.37
C GLU A 224 -2.93 -5.82 32.92
N ALA A 225 -1.84 -5.08 32.74
CA ALA A 225 -1.02 -5.24 31.57
C ALA A 225 -0.60 -6.69 31.66
N GLU A 226 -1.35 -7.58 30.98
CA GLU A 226 -0.84 -8.89 30.66
C GLU A 226 0.53 -8.61 30.06
N GLU A 227 1.56 -8.93 30.82
CA GLU A 227 2.93 -8.97 30.39
C GLU A 227 2.90 -9.95 29.21
N LEU A 228 2.70 -9.42 28.01
CA LEU A 228 2.86 -10.16 26.77
C LEU A 228 4.36 -10.44 26.67
N GLN A 229 4.83 -11.40 27.47
CA GLN A 229 6.18 -11.92 27.40
C GLN A 229 6.36 -12.47 25.99
N GLU A 230 7.10 -11.72 25.18
CA GLU A 230 7.45 -12.04 23.81
C GLU A 230 8.46 -13.19 23.76
N ASP A 231 7.99 -14.43 23.84
CA ASP A 231 8.81 -15.61 23.49
C ASP A 231 8.93 -15.77 21.95
N GLY A 232 9.37 -14.72 21.26
CA GLY A 232 9.38 -14.59 19.80
C GLY A 232 10.75 -14.33 19.18
N VAL A 233 10.87 -14.58 17.86
CA VAL A 233 12.09 -14.25 17.07
C VAL A 233 12.37 -12.75 17.02
N MET A 234 11.34 -11.92 17.22
CA MET A 234 11.39 -10.46 17.15
C MET A 234 12.03 -9.82 18.38
N SER A 235 11.79 -10.38 19.57
CA SER A 235 12.56 -10.03 20.77
C SER A 235 14.06 -10.14 20.50
N ARG A 236 14.53 -11.13 19.71
CA ARG A 236 15.97 -11.26 19.40
C ARG A 236 16.52 -10.20 18.45
N ALA A 237 15.73 -9.73 17.50
CA ALA A 237 16.17 -8.67 16.58
C ALA A 237 16.32 -7.35 17.35
N ALA A 238 15.37 -7.07 18.25
CA ALA A 238 15.43 -5.96 19.19
C ALA A 238 16.59 -6.12 20.19
N ASP A 239 16.77 -7.28 20.81
CA ASP A 239 17.86 -7.57 21.75
C ASP A 239 19.24 -7.34 21.11
N ALA A 240 19.44 -7.81 19.87
CA ALA A 240 20.69 -7.57 19.14
C ALA A 240 20.95 -6.08 18.92
N LEU A 241 19.92 -5.27 18.68
CA LEU A 241 20.06 -3.82 18.56
C LEU A 241 20.34 -3.14 19.91
N VAL A 242 19.74 -3.62 21.00
CA VAL A 242 20.07 -3.18 22.36
C VAL A 242 21.53 -3.48 22.68
N GLU A 243 22.06 -4.66 22.31
CA GLU A 243 23.47 -5.00 22.42
C GLU A 243 24.39 -4.09 21.58
N MET A 244 23.88 -3.57 20.46
CA MET A 244 24.56 -2.58 19.61
C MET A 244 24.41 -1.14 20.12
N GLY A 245 23.74 -0.92 21.25
CA GLY A 245 23.61 0.38 21.91
C GLY A 245 22.30 1.13 21.65
N ILE A 246 21.30 0.50 21.01
CA ILE A 246 19.97 1.09 20.82
C ILE A 246 19.13 0.86 22.09
N ASP A 247 19.42 1.64 23.13
CA ASP A 247 18.77 1.54 24.44
C ASP A 247 17.24 1.75 24.38
N ALA A 248 16.76 2.49 23.37
CA ALA A 248 15.34 2.73 23.15
C ALA A 248 14.52 1.45 22.94
N LEU A 249 15.13 0.31 22.58
CA LEU A 249 14.43 -0.97 22.40
C LEU A 249 14.35 -1.83 23.68
N ARG A 250 14.78 -1.33 24.83
CA ARG A 250 14.68 -2.07 26.12
C ARG A 250 13.27 -2.23 26.66
N GLY A 251 12.32 -1.40 26.22
CA GLY A 251 10.93 -1.48 26.67
C GLY A 251 10.70 -0.99 28.11
N ASP A 252 11.62 -0.20 28.67
CA ASP A 252 11.57 0.30 30.05
C ASP A 252 11.27 1.81 30.14
N ALA A 253 10.79 2.43 29.04
CA ALA A 253 10.54 3.86 28.99
C ALA A 253 9.37 4.30 29.89
N SER A 254 9.70 5.12 30.90
CA SER A 254 8.73 5.67 31.86
C SER A 254 8.39 7.15 31.66
N THR A 255 9.15 7.85 30.80
CA THR A 255 8.93 9.27 30.50
C THR A 255 8.29 9.42 29.13
N SER A 256 7.47 10.47 28.92
CA SER A 256 6.86 10.73 27.60
C SER A 256 7.90 10.82 26.48
N TYR A 257 9.08 11.41 26.74
CA TYR A 257 10.14 11.48 25.74
C TYR A 257 10.75 10.09 25.44
N GLY A 258 11.02 9.31 26.48
CA GLY A 258 11.52 7.94 26.32
C GLY A 258 10.54 7.07 25.52
N GLN A 259 9.24 7.21 25.79
CA GLN A 259 8.18 6.46 25.11
C GLN A 259 8.11 6.77 23.61
N GLU A 260 8.38 8.02 23.21
CA GLU A 260 8.45 8.42 21.81
C GLU A 260 9.69 7.83 21.10
N TYR A 261 10.86 7.84 21.77
CA TYR A 261 12.07 7.22 21.22
C TYR A 261 11.92 5.70 21.09
N GLU A 262 11.30 5.06 22.08
CA GLU A 262 10.99 3.63 22.05
C GLU A 262 10.02 3.31 20.90
N ALA A 263 8.94 4.08 20.74
CA ALA A 263 8.00 3.91 19.65
C ALA A 263 8.64 4.15 18.27
N ASP A 264 9.54 5.13 18.14
CA ASP A 264 10.31 5.36 16.91
C ASP A 264 11.24 4.20 16.57
N ALA A 265 11.99 3.70 17.56
CA ALA A 265 12.91 2.58 17.35
C ALA A 265 12.14 1.32 16.94
N SER A 266 11.04 1.02 17.63
CA SER A 266 10.15 -0.10 17.29
C SER A 266 9.53 0.07 15.89
N ALA A 267 9.10 1.27 15.54
CA ALA A 267 8.56 1.56 14.22
C ALA A 267 9.58 1.32 13.10
N LEU A 268 10.83 1.76 13.29
CA LEU A 268 11.92 1.55 12.35
C LEU A 268 12.23 0.06 12.15
N LEU A 269 12.29 -0.70 13.26
CA LEU A 269 12.51 -2.15 13.23
C LEU A 269 11.42 -2.88 12.45
N HIS A 270 10.15 -2.73 12.86
CA HIS A 270 9.04 -3.45 12.26
C HIS A 270 8.78 -3.04 10.80
N ALA A 271 8.97 -1.76 10.47
CA ALA A 271 8.88 -1.30 9.09
C ALA A 271 9.96 -1.94 8.22
N ALA A 272 11.21 -1.98 8.69
CA ALA A 272 12.33 -2.59 7.97
C ALA A 272 12.14 -4.10 7.76
N GLU A 273 11.64 -4.82 8.76
CA GLU A 273 11.33 -6.26 8.67
C GLU A 273 10.19 -6.56 7.69
N CYS A 274 9.23 -5.63 7.54
CA CYS A 274 8.21 -5.68 6.50
C CYS A 274 8.73 -5.32 5.10
N GLY A 275 9.97 -4.84 4.99
CA GLY A 275 10.59 -4.37 3.76
C GLY A 275 10.24 -2.93 3.37
N TYR A 276 9.64 -2.15 4.27
CA TYR A 276 9.42 -0.72 4.06
C TYR A 276 10.73 0.06 4.25
N ARG A 277 10.89 1.19 3.53
CA ARG A 277 12.07 2.06 3.69
C ARG A 277 11.98 2.86 4.99
N ALA A 278 12.77 2.45 5.98
CA ALA A 278 12.84 3.09 7.30
C ALA A 278 13.32 4.56 7.25
N SER A 279 14.14 4.93 6.26
CA SER A 279 14.60 6.33 6.04
C SER A 279 13.47 7.33 5.79
N GLY A 280 12.26 6.86 5.44
CA GLY A 280 11.06 7.68 5.30
C GLY A 280 10.70 8.47 6.57
N ILE A 281 11.21 8.06 7.73
CA ILE A 281 10.99 8.74 9.01
C ILE A 281 11.46 10.20 8.99
N PHE A 282 12.55 10.53 8.28
CA PHE A 282 13.07 11.89 8.21
C PHE A 282 12.09 12.84 7.52
N ARG A 283 11.49 12.38 6.42
CA ARG A 283 10.47 13.14 5.69
C ARG A 283 9.15 13.21 6.46
N LEU A 284 8.83 12.20 7.27
CA LEU A 284 7.67 12.22 8.14
C LEU A 284 7.83 13.28 9.25
N LEU A 285 8.90 13.21 10.03
CA LEU A 285 9.16 14.09 11.18
C LEU A 285 9.31 15.57 10.81
N THR A 286 9.71 15.86 9.57
CA THR A 286 9.81 17.23 9.04
C THR A 286 8.49 17.79 8.49
N ARG A 287 7.50 16.93 8.20
CA ARG A 287 6.16 17.34 7.73
C ARG A 287 5.10 17.34 8.82
N LEU A 288 5.32 16.63 9.92
CA LEU A 288 4.43 16.67 11.07
C LEU A 288 4.46 18.07 11.69
N PRO A 289 3.30 18.61 12.11
CA PRO A 289 3.26 19.87 12.84
C PRO A 289 4.04 19.76 14.15
N GLU A 290 4.62 20.85 14.61
CA GLU A 290 5.23 20.91 15.94
C GLU A 290 4.17 20.57 17.00
N MET A 291 4.35 19.44 17.68
CA MET A 291 3.55 19.06 18.83
C MET A 291 4.05 19.82 20.07
N PRO A 292 3.20 20.06 21.09
CA PRO A 292 3.64 20.67 22.33
C PRO A 292 4.84 19.91 22.90
N VAL A 293 5.99 20.60 23.00
CA VAL A 293 7.27 20.04 23.46
C VAL A 293 7.16 19.44 24.88
N THR A 294 6.11 19.78 25.62
CA THR A 294 5.80 19.20 26.93
C THR A 294 5.43 17.71 26.90
N SER A 295 5.08 17.17 25.72
CA SER A 295 4.60 15.79 25.56
C SER A 295 5.35 15.00 24.48
N HIS A 296 6.05 15.67 23.56
CA HIS A 296 6.85 15.04 22.50
C HIS A 296 8.23 15.72 22.39
N PRO A 297 9.32 14.97 22.16
CA PRO A 297 10.62 15.56 21.83
C PRO A 297 10.56 16.37 20.54
N SER A 298 11.55 17.25 20.33
CA SER A 298 11.65 17.99 19.07
C SER A 298 11.89 17.04 17.89
N SER A 299 11.47 17.43 16.68
CA SER A 299 11.78 16.65 15.48
C SER A 299 13.29 16.44 15.30
N SER A 300 14.12 17.41 15.69
CA SER A 300 15.59 17.26 15.64
C SER A 300 16.11 16.18 16.58
N ASP A 301 15.56 16.07 17.80
CA ASP A 301 16.00 15.05 18.76
C ASP A 301 15.57 13.65 18.29
N ARG A 302 14.33 13.51 17.82
CA ARG A 302 13.83 12.26 17.23
C ARG A 302 14.61 11.84 15.99
N ILE A 303 15.00 12.80 15.13
CA ILE A 303 15.85 12.52 13.96
C ILE A 303 17.22 12.02 14.38
N ALA A 304 17.82 12.56 15.45
CA ALA A 304 19.12 12.13 15.95
C ALA A 304 19.08 10.68 16.47
N GLU A 305 18.06 10.31 17.24
CA GLU A 305 17.85 8.94 17.72
C GLU A 305 17.53 7.96 16.58
N ALA A 306 16.62 8.34 15.68
CA ALA A 306 16.28 7.55 14.51
C ALA A 306 17.49 7.28 13.61
N SER A 307 18.43 8.24 13.51
CA SER A 307 19.66 8.07 12.73
C SER A 307 20.58 6.99 13.31
N GLN A 308 20.67 6.86 14.63
CA GLN A 308 21.45 5.81 15.28
C GLN A 308 20.85 4.43 15.00
N MET A 309 19.54 4.32 15.13
CA MET A 309 18.80 3.10 14.82
C MET A 309 18.95 2.70 13.35
N LEU A 310 18.82 3.65 12.42
CA LEU A 310 19.01 3.41 10.98
C LEU A 310 20.42 2.87 10.66
N GLN A 311 21.46 3.41 11.31
CA GLN A 311 22.82 2.89 11.15
C GLN A 311 22.95 1.45 11.68
N ALA A 312 22.31 1.13 12.81
CA ALA A 312 22.38 -0.20 13.41
C ALA A 312 21.67 -1.26 12.56
N ILE A 313 20.47 -0.97 12.05
CA ILE A 313 19.73 -1.91 11.17
C ILE A 313 20.37 -2.08 9.79
N GLU A 314 21.25 -1.16 9.40
CA GLU A 314 22.04 -1.24 8.17
C GLU A 314 23.34 -2.05 8.34
N ASP A 315 23.68 -2.49 9.56
CA ASP A 315 24.84 -3.34 9.80
C ASP A 315 24.71 -4.68 9.03
N PRO A 316 25.72 -5.08 8.23
CA PRO A 316 25.65 -6.30 7.43
C PRO A 316 25.44 -7.59 8.22
N ALA A 317 25.99 -7.70 9.43
CA ALA A 317 25.83 -8.89 10.27
C ALA A 317 24.41 -8.94 10.86
N TRP A 318 23.90 -7.79 11.31
CA TRP A 318 22.52 -7.68 11.77
C TRP A 318 21.54 -7.99 10.65
N ILE A 319 21.72 -7.40 9.46
CA ILE A 319 20.90 -7.68 8.26
C ILE A 319 20.86 -9.18 7.99
N ALA A 320 22.02 -9.82 7.91
CA ALA A 320 22.13 -11.24 7.60
C ALA A 320 21.37 -12.09 8.63
N ALA A 321 21.44 -11.76 9.91
CA ALA A 321 20.81 -12.53 10.99
C ALA A 321 19.31 -12.25 11.17
N HIS A 322 18.88 -11.01 10.96
CA HIS A 322 17.59 -10.52 11.44
C HIS A 322 16.67 -9.97 10.35
N SER A 323 17.19 -9.49 9.22
CA SER A 323 16.37 -8.84 8.19
C SER A 323 16.32 -9.60 6.86
N PRO A 324 15.40 -10.56 6.68
CA PRO A 324 15.26 -11.29 5.42
C PRO A 324 14.87 -10.36 4.26
N ALA A 325 14.14 -9.27 4.54
CA ALA A 325 13.78 -8.28 3.54
C ALA A 325 15.01 -7.54 3.00
N LEU A 326 15.90 -7.05 3.88
CA LEU A 326 17.12 -6.37 3.45
C LEU A 326 18.14 -7.34 2.83
N VAL A 327 18.19 -8.60 3.29
CA VAL A 327 18.96 -9.66 2.60
C VAL A 327 18.48 -9.84 1.16
N ALA A 328 17.16 -9.98 0.96
CA ALA A 328 16.57 -10.12 -0.37
C ALA A 328 16.89 -8.91 -1.26
N ARG A 329 16.75 -7.69 -0.72
CA ARG A 329 17.06 -6.44 -1.43
C ARG A 329 18.53 -6.42 -1.87
N ASN A 330 19.46 -6.62 -0.94
CA ASN A 330 20.90 -6.57 -1.19
C ASN A 330 21.34 -7.65 -2.20
N VAL A 331 20.72 -8.83 -2.17
CA VAL A 331 21.02 -9.91 -3.14
C VAL A 331 20.54 -9.53 -4.55
N VAL A 332 19.35 -8.96 -4.70
CA VAL A 332 18.84 -8.53 -6.01
C VAL A 332 19.60 -7.32 -6.54
N GLU A 333 19.89 -6.32 -5.69
CA GLU A 333 20.73 -5.16 -6.07
C GLU A 333 22.07 -5.60 -6.65
N ASN A 334 22.75 -6.53 -5.96
CA ASN A 334 24.01 -7.07 -6.44
C ASN A 334 23.84 -7.86 -7.75
N ALA A 335 22.79 -8.67 -7.87
CA ALA A 335 22.53 -9.43 -9.10
C ALA A 335 22.22 -8.51 -10.30
N VAL A 336 21.47 -7.43 -10.10
CA VAL A 336 21.18 -6.41 -11.12
C VAL A 336 22.46 -5.68 -11.51
N ALA A 337 23.27 -5.23 -10.54
CA ALA A 337 24.54 -4.56 -10.82
C ALA A 337 25.51 -5.44 -11.61
N VAL A 338 25.56 -6.75 -11.31
CA VAL A 338 26.35 -7.73 -12.06
C VAL A 338 25.80 -7.89 -13.48
N ALA A 339 24.49 -8.00 -13.65
CA ALA A 339 23.85 -8.11 -14.96
C ALA A 339 24.08 -6.87 -15.84
N CYS A 340 24.17 -5.68 -15.25
CA CYS A 340 24.52 -4.43 -15.93
C CYS A 340 26.02 -4.28 -16.23
N GLY A 341 26.88 -5.13 -15.66
CA GLY A 341 28.34 -5.05 -15.82
C GLY A 341 29.02 -4.03 -14.89
N ASP A 342 28.31 -3.48 -13.91
CA ASP A 342 28.79 -2.41 -13.02
C ASP A 342 29.67 -2.92 -11.87
N ARG A 343 29.60 -4.22 -11.54
CA ARG A 343 30.38 -4.85 -10.47
C ARG A 343 31.00 -6.18 -10.92
N PRO A 344 32.31 -6.27 -11.16
CA PRO A 344 32.99 -7.56 -11.29
C PRO A 344 33.13 -8.18 -9.90
N GLY A 345 32.36 -9.23 -9.60
CA GLY A 345 32.39 -9.90 -8.29
C GLY A 345 31.88 -11.34 -8.32
N ILE A 346 32.15 -12.08 -7.23
CA ILE A 346 31.58 -13.41 -6.97
C ILE A 346 30.15 -13.20 -6.46
N TYR A 347 29.16 -13.72 -7.17
CA TYR A 347 27.77 -13.72 -6.74
C TYR A 347 27.27 -15.15 -6.55
N VAL A 348 26.32 -15.32 -5.62
CA VAL A 348 25.72 -16.62 -5.35
C VAL A 348 24.84 -17.04 -6.53
N GLN A 349 25.05 -18.24 -7.06
CA GLN A 349 24.13 -18.83 -8.02
C GLN A 349 22.91 -19.38 -7.29
N VAL A 350 21.82 -18.62 -7.36
CA VAL A 350 20.52 -19.00 -6.83
C VAL A 350 19.58 -19.23 -8.02
N PRO A 351 18.89 -20.38 -8.12
CA PRO A 351 17.94 -20.63 -9.20
C PRO A 351 16.86 -19.53 -9.28
N GLY A 352 16.68 -18.92 -10.45
CA GLY A 352 15.67 -17.89 -10.71
C GLY A 352 16.06 -16.47 -10.26
N LEU A 353 17.20 -16.27 -9.60
CA LEU A 353 17.66 -14.93 -9.21
C LEU A 353 18.11 -14.10 -10.42
N ASP A 354 18.77 -14.74 -11.38
CA ASP A 354 19.19 -14.15 -12.65
C ASP A 354 17.99 -13.68 -13.48
N GLU A 355 16.93 -14.47 -13.54
CA GLU A 355 15.71 -14.10 -14.24
C GLU A 355 15.01 -12.90 -13.55
N ILE A 356 14.96 -12.87 -12.21
CA ILE A 356 14.43 -11.73 -11.46
C ILE A 356 15.28 -10.48 -11.68
N ALA A 357 16.61 -10.61 -11.61
CA ALA A 357 17.52 -9.50 -11.84
C ALA A 357 17.39 -8.93 -13.26
N ALA A 358 17.23 -9.80 -14.26
CA ALA A 358 16.97 -9.38 -15.63
C ALA A 358 15.64 -8.63 -15.76
N ALA A 359 14.57 -9.11 -15.12
CA ALA A 359 13.28 -8.43 -15.11
C ALA A 359 13.34 -7.04 -14.43
N CYS A 360 13.99 -6.95 -13.25
CA CYS A 360 14.25 -5.69 -12.58
C CYS A 360 15.07 -4.73 -13.45
N GLY A 361 16.13 -5.23 -14.11
CA GLY A 361 16.97 -4.44 -15.01
C GLY A 361 16.20 -3.91 -16.23
N GLU A 362 15.32 -4.72 -16.81
CA GLU A 362 14.45 -4.29 -17.92
C GLU A 362 13.50 -3.16 -17.47
N THR A 363 12.89 -3.30 -16.29
CA THR A 363 12.01 -2.28 -15.71
C THR A 363 12.77 -0.99 -15.38
N LEU A 364 13.96 -1.08 -14.79
CA LEU A 364 14.82 0.08 -14.53
C LEU A 364 15.19 0.82 -15.81
N ASN A 365 15.55 0.10 -16.87
CA ASN A 365 15.85 0.69 -18.17
C ASN A 365 14.62 1.42 -18.74
N LYS A 366 13.43 0.80 -18.70
CA LYS A 366 12.18 1.46 -19.14
C LYS A 366 11.90 2.74 -18.36
N ILE A 367 12.08 2.72 -17.04
CA ILE A 367 11.90 3.90 -16.20
C ILE A 367 12.90 4.99 -16.60
N ARG A 368 14.18 4.65 -16.74
CA ARG A 368 15.22 5.61 -17.15
C ARG A 368 14.88 6.24 -18.50
N ASP A 369 14.47 5.45 -19.48
CA ASP A 369 14.09 5.94 -20.81
C ASP A 369 12.90 6.92 -20.72
N VAL A 370 11.90 6.59 -19.90
CA VAL A 370 10.76 7.47 -19.60
C VAL A 370 11.21 8.76 -18.90
N GLU A 371 12.11 8.69 -17.92
CA GLU A 371 12.66 9.88 -17.24
C GLU A 371 13.43 10.79 -18.18
N GLU A 372 14.27 10.22 -19.04
CA GLU A 372 15.05 10.97 -20.03
C GLU A 372 14.13 11.73 -21.00
N GLU A 373 13.09 11.07 -21.49
CA GLU A 373 12.09 11.70 -22.34
C GLU A 373 11.33 12.82 -21.61
N MET A 374 10.89 12.54 -20.39
CA MET A 374 10.24 13.52 -19.52
C MET A 374 11.12 14.75 -19.24
N ARG A 375 12.42 14.56 -19.01
CA ARG A 375 13.40 15.65 -18.90
C ARG A 375 13.49 16.43 -20.22
N ALA A 376 13.51 15.76 -21.36
CA ALA A 376 13.56 16.40 -22.68
C ALA A 376 12.35 17.32 -22.91
N TYR A 377 11.16 16.94 -22.43
CA TYR A 377 9.94 17.75 -22.49
C TYR A 377 9.80 18.76 -21.33
N LYS A 378 10.81 18.91 -20.45
CA LYS A 378 10.79 19.77 -19.26
C LYS A 378 9.61 19.50 -18.32
N TRP A 379 9.20 18.23 -18.21
CA TRP A 379 8.11 17.77 -17.35
C TRP A 379 8.50 17.75 -15.87
N LEU A 380 9.76 17.43 -15.59
CA LEU A 380 10.27 17.30 -14.23
C LEU A 380 10.59 18.69 -13.67
N GLY A 381 9.86 19.10 -12.64
CA GLY A 381 10.04 20.40 -11.97
C GLY A 381 11.45 20.58 -11.38
N VAL A 382 11.74 21.82 -10.98
CA VAL A 382 12.99 22.17 -10.29
C VAL A 382 13.04 21.41 -8.96
N GLY A 383 13.90 20.40 -8.84
CA GLY A 383 13.97 19.51 -7.67
C GLY A 383 13.90 18.01 -7.98
N TRP A 384 13.99 17.60 -9.25
CA TRP A 384 14.01 16.20 -9.65
C TRP A 384 15.38 15.71 -10.17
N PRO A 385 15.97 14.62 -9.65
CA PRO A 385 15.59 13.82 -8.47
C PRO A 385 16.44 14.15 -7.24
N CYS A 386 15.97 13.75 -6.06
CA CYS A 386 16.87 13.44 -4.95
C CYS A 386 17.51 12.09 -5.28
N GLU A 387 18.85 12.00 -5.22
CA GLU A 387 19.59 10.76 -5.38
C GLU A 387 19.19 9.77 -4.27
N GLU A 388 18.22 8.90 -4.51
CA GLU A 388 18.21 7.59 -3.86
C GLU A 388 18.95 6.62 -4.79
N ASP A 389 20.13 6.18 -4.36
CA ASP A 389 21.04 5.32 -5.15
C ASP A 389 20.43 3.96 -5.54
N CYS A 390 19.30 3.57 -4.91
CA CYS A 390 18.65 2.29 -5.18
C CYS A 390 17.13 2.37 -5.31
N ARG A 391 16.63 1.99 -6.49
CA ARG A 391 15.19 1.82 -6.81
C ARG A 391 14.67 0.41 -6.58
N ILE A 392 15.49 -0.53 -6.10
CA ILE A 392 15.02 -1.86 -5.74
C ILE A 392 14.19 -1.75 -4.48
N VAL A 393 12.95 -2.23 -4.56
CA VAL A 393 12.02 -2.28 -3.43
C VAL A 393 11.71 -3.72 -3.09
N VAL A 394 11.46 -3.96 -1.80
CA VAL A 394 11.09 -5.27 -1.30
C VAL A 394 9.84 -5.16 -0.43
N ARG A 395 9.03 -6.21 -0.37
CA ARG A 395 7.90 -6.33 0.55
C ARG A 395 7.86 -7.73 1.11
N THR A 396 7.86 -7.86 2.43
CA THR A 396 7.72 -9.17 3.05
C THR A 396 6.32 -9.70 2.77
N ALA A 397 6.25 -10.84 2.09
CA ALA A 397 4.99 -11.51 1.73
C ALA A 397 4.70 -12.68 2.68
N LEU A 398 5.72 -13.31 3.25
CA LEU A 398 5.57 -14.30 4.30
C LEU A 398 6.71 -14.10 5.28
N PHE A 399 6.36 -14.10 6.56
CA PHE A 399 7.32 -14.09 7.64
C PHE A 399 7.05 -15.27 8.55
N SER A 400 8.08 -16.07 8.82
CA SER A 400 8.09 -17.11 9.85
C SER A 400 9.52 -17.29 10.35
N PRO A 401 9.74 -17.93 11.52
CA PRO A 401 11.09 -18.13 12.08
C PRO A 401 12.11 -18.85 11.17
N VAL A 402 11.65 -19.64 10.20
CA VAL A 402 12.49 -20.56 9.41
C VAL A 402 12.38 -20.35 7.89
N LEU A 403 11.32 -19.66 7.45
CA LEU A 403 11.00 -19.43 6.03
C LEU A 403 10.40 -18.04 5.86
N CYS A 404 10.98 -17.27 4.95
CA CYS A 404 10.45 -15.99 4.52
C CYS A 404 10.23 -15.99 3.01
N ALA A 405 9.21 -15.27 2.57
CA ALA A 405 9.03 -14.94 1.16
C ALA A 405 8.99 -13.43 1.03
N VAL A 406 9.84 -12.88 0.17
CA VAL A 406 9.99 -11.45 -0.02
C VAL A 406 9.71 -11.15 -1.49
N ASP A 407 8.67 -10.36 -1.74
CA ASP A 407 8.38 -9.80 -3.06
C ASP A 407 9.44 -8.75 -3.36
N VAL A 408 10.04 -8.82 -4.55
CA VAL A 408 11.08 -7.90 -5.01
C VAL A 408 10.61 -7.21 -6.27
N GLY A 409 10.91 -5.93 -6.36
CA GLY A 409 10.49 -5.09 -7.46
C GLY A 409 11.32 -3.84 -7.64
N VAL A 410 10.82 -2.97 -8.50
CA VAL A 410 11.42 -1.68 -8.82
C VAL A 410 10.44 -0.57 -8.51
N GLU A 411 10.88 0.45 -7.81
CA GLU A 411 10.13 1.68 -7.62
C GLU A 411 10.02 2.46 -8.93
N THR A 412 8.79 2.71 -9.33
CA THR A 412 8.41 3.38 -10.58
C THR A 412 7.94 4.81 -10.33
N THR A 413 8.17 5.36 -9.14
CA THR A 413 7.72 6.70 -8.77
C THR A 413 8.55 7.78 -9.46
N PHE A 414 7.87 8.79 -10.01
CA PHE A 414 8.48 9.94 -10.68
C PHE A 414 8.31 11.27 -9.88
N GLY A 415 8.09 11.19 -8.55
CA GLY A 415 7.88 12.34 -7.64
C GLY A 415 8.19 12.02 -6.17
N HIS A 416 8.32 13.05 -5.31
CA HIS A 416 8.49 12.86 -3.86
C HIS A 416 7.18 12.45 -3.17
N SER A 417 6.01 12.81 -3.72
CA SER A 417 4.70 12.51 -3.17
C SER A 417 4.04 11.37 -3.95
N SER A 418 4.06 10.15 -3.41
CA SER A 418 3.35 8.98 -3.96
C SER A 418 2.60 8.21 -2.88
N ALA A 419 1.38 8.63 -2.59
CA ALA A 419 0.46 7.86 -1.76
C ALA A 419 0.19 6.50 -2.41
N GLY A 420 0.70 5.43 -1.80
CA GLY A 420 0.69 4.10 -2.39
C GLY A 420 1.82 3.86 -3.39
N THR A 421 3.01 4.42 -3.17
CA THR A 421 4.23 4.28 -4.00
C THR A 421 4.16 3.17 -5.05
N PRO A 422 4.02 3.52 -6.34
CA PRO A 422 4.03 2.53 -7.40
C PRO A 422 5.42 1.93 -7.46
N GLY A 423 5.50 0.62 -7.23
CA GLY A 423 6.58 -0.19 -7.73
C GLY A 423 6.02 -1.33 -8.57
N ALA A 424 6.87 -1.94 -9.38
CA ALA A 424 6.56 -3.16 -10.09
C ALA A 424 7.28 -4.31 -9.41
N ILE A 425 6.53 -5.21 -8.78
CA ILE A 425 7.03 -6.50 -8.31
C ILE A 425 7.31 -7.38 -9.53
N GLU A 426 8.58 -7.74 -9.68
CA GLU A 426 9.09 -8.55 -10.80
C GLU A 426 9.33 -10.01 -10.38
N GLY A 427 9.46 -10.25 -9.07
CA GLY A 427 9.76 -11.56 -8.54
C GLY A 427 9.48 -11.72 -7.07
N ARG A 428 9.66 -12.94 -6.58
CA ARG A 428 9.60 -13.29 -5.17
C ARG A 428 10.80 -14.15 -4.82
N LEU A 429 11.58 -13.73 -3.84
CA LEU A 429 12.65 -14.53 -3.26
C LEU A 429 12.11 -15.34 -2.07
N TRP A 430 12.48 -16.61 -2.03
CA TRP A 430 12.20 -17.49 -0.91
C TRP A 430 13.48 -17.69 -0.11
N LEU A 431 13.47 -17.26 1.15
CA LEU A 431 14.61 -17.26 2.06
C LEU A 431 14.38 -18.27 3.17
N VAL A 432 15.45 -18.96 3.56
CA VAL A 432 15.44 -19.92 4.66
C VAL A 432 16.53 -19.57 5.66
N ARG A 433 16.33 -20.01 6.91
CA ARG A 433 17.36 -19.85 7.94
C ARG A 433 18.44 -20.92 7.80
N ARG A 434 19.70 -20.50 7.89
CA ARG A 434 20.91 -21.33 7.84
C ARG A 434 21.98 -20.77 8.77
N GLY A 435 22.45 -21.54 9.74
CA GLY A 435 23.51 -21.12 10.66
C GLY A 435 23.18 -19.82 11.40
N GLY A 436 21.90 -19.56 11.67
CA GLY A 436 21.43 -18.34 12.32
C GLY A 436 21.15 -17.16 11.38
N VAL A 437 21.57 -17.21 10.11
CA VAL A 437 21.36 -16.16 9.11
C VAL A 437 20.30 -16.52 8.06
N TRP A 438 19.76 -15.50 7.39
CA TRP A 438 18.87 -15.64 6.25
C TRP A 438 19.65 -15.84 4.96
N VAL A 439 19.29 -16.89 4.22
CA VAL A 439 19.90 -17.22 2.93
C VAL A 439 18.80 -17.36 1.89
N VAL A 440 19.00 -16.75 0.72
CA VAL A 440 18.08 -16.91 -0.42
C VAL A 440 18.23 -18.33 -0.98
N ALA A 441 17.14 -19.10 -0.93
CA ALA A 441 17.09 -20.47 -1.43
C ALA A 441 16.82 -20.53 -2.94
N PHE A 442 15.84 -19.76 -3.41
CA PHE A 442 15.48 -19.67 -4.83
C PHE A 442 14.60 -18.44 -5.11
N GLY A 443 14.55 -18.04 -6.38
CA GLY A 443 13.67 -17.01 -6.91
C GLY A 443 12.48 -17.59 -7.67
N GLN A 444 11.36 -16.88 -7.61
CA GLN A 444 10.16 -17.09 -8.41
C GLN A 444 9.90 -15.83 -9.22
N VAL A 445 10.10 -15.88 -10.53
CA VAL A 445 9.73 -14.77 -11.41
C VAL A 445 8.22 -14.61 -11.45
N LEU A 446 7.76 -13.37 -11.38
CA LEU A 446 6.35 -13.02 -11.47
C LEU A 446 6.14 -12.31 -12.81
N PRO A 447 5.33 -12.88 -13.73
CA PRO A 447 5.22 -12.30 -15.06
C PRO A 447 4.44 -11.00 -15.03
N GLY A 448 4.95 -10.03 -15.78
CA GLY A 448 4.37 -8.70 -15.95
C GLY A 448 4.57 -7.82 -14.71
N MET A 449 4.55 -6.50 -14.93
CA MET A 449 4.67 -5.52 -13.85
C MET A 449 3.47 -5.64 -12.90
N ARG A 450 3.68 -6.25 -11.73
CA ARG A 450 2.66 -6.32 -10.69
C ARG A 450 2.80 -5.11 -9.76
N PRO A 451 1.78 -4.25 -9.60
CA PRO A 451 1.91 -3.09 -8.74
C PRO A 451 2.14 -3.51 -7.28
N VAL A 452 3.13 -2.89 -6.63
CA VAL A 452 3.34 -2.94 -5.17
C VAL A 452 2.06 -2.51 -4.44
N ALA A 453 1.35 -1.51 -4.96
CA ALA A 453 0.03 -1.07 -4.51
C ALA A 453 -1.11 -1.66 -5.36
N SER A 454 -1.32 -2.98 -5.26
CA SER A 454 -2.36 -3.71 -6.01
C SER A 454 -3.80 -3.28 -5.72
N GLU A 455 -4.03 -2.50 -4.67
CA GLU A 455 -5.35 -2.10 -4.19
C GLU A 455 -6.06 -1.19 -5.18
N TRP A 456 -5.31 -0.45 -6.00
CA TRP A 456 -5.85 0.38 -7.09
C TRP A 456 -6.66 -0.43 -8.08
N ALA A 457 -6.20 -1.63 -8.44
CA ALA A 457 -6.94 -2.50 -9.36
C ALA A 457 -8.25 -3.05 -8.75
N LYS A 458 -8.38 -3.02 -7.42
CA LYS A 458 -9.58 -3.48 -6.68
C LYS A 458 -10.63 -2.37 -6.54
N VAL A 459 -10.25 -1.11 -6.73
CA VAL A 459 -11.16 0.03 -6.77
C VAL A 459 -11.35 0.44 -8.23
N GLY A 460 -12.53 0.13 -8.78
CA GLY A 460 -12.84 0.55 -10.16
C GLY A 460 -12.75 2.07 -10.29
N ASP A 461 -12.53 2.55 -11.52
CA ASP A 461 -12.47 3.99 -11.80
C ASP A 461 -13.74 4.73 -11.34
N GLU A 462 -13.61 5.49 -10.25
CA GLU A 462 -14.71 6.19 -9.61
C GLU A 462 -15.17 7.36 -10.48
N LEU A 463 -14.23 8.10 -11.10
CA LEU A 463 -14.53 9.32 -11.86
C LEU A 463 -15.30 9.00 -13.15
N GLY A 464 -14.87 7.99 -13.91
CA GLY A 464 -15.53 7.57 -15.15
C GLY A 464 -16.99 7.16 -14.94
N ASN A 465 -17.37 6.81 -13.71
CA ASN A 465 -18.72 6.39 -13.35
C ASN A 465 -19.46 7.37 -12.43
N ALA A 466 -18.79 8.42 -11.96
CA ALA A 466 -19.26 9.29 -10.88
C ALA A 466 -20.60 9.96 -11.22
N TRP A 467 -20.69 10.59 -12.39
CA TRP A 467 -21.87 11.33 -12.83
C TRP A 467 -23.14 10.47 -12.95
N ARG A 468 -23.00 9.17 -13.26
CA ARG A 468 -24.13 8.22 -13.37
C ARG A 468 -24.82 7.96 -12.03
N ARG A 469 -24.11 8.16 -10.92
CA ARG A 469 -24.57 7.85 -9.56
C ARG A 469 -25.21 9.05 -8.86
N VAL A 470 -24.90 10.27 -9.27
CA VAL A 470 -25.46 11.50 -8.68
C VAL A 470 -26.99 11.49 -8.76
N GLY A 471 -27.68 11.64 -7.63
CA GLY A 471 -29.14 11.65 -7.54
C GLY A 471 -29.82 10.27 -7.59
N ARG A 472 -29.07 9.16 -7.68
CA ARG A 472 -29.62 7.80 -7.53
C ARG A 472 -29.41 7.32 -6.10
N VAL A 473 -30.22 7.80 -5.17
CA VAL A 473 -30.29 7.22 -3.82
C VAL A 473 -31.18 5.98 -3.89
N THR A 474 -30.58 4.80 -4.00
CA THR A 474 -31.22 3.56 -3.55
C THR A 474 -30.13 2.62 -3.06
N TRP A 475 -30.17 2.39 -1.75
CA TRP A 475 -29.68 1.20 -1.06
C TRP A 475 -29.68 -0.02 -1.99
N LEU A 476 -28.50 -0.56 -2.30
CA LEU A 476 -28.19 -1.92 -2.80
C LEU A 476 -26.93 -1.88 -3.66
N CYS A 477 -25.78 -1.51 -3.08
CA CYS A 477 -24.45 -1.90 -3.54
C CYS A 477 -23.44 -1.50 -2.44
N PRO A 478 -23.18 -2.37 -1.44
CA PRO A 478 -22.06 -2.18 -0.55
C PRO A 478 -20.77 -2.24 -1.38
N GLY A 479 -19.99 -1.16 -1.42
CA GLY A 479 -18.61 -1.21 -1.93
C GLY A 479 -18.24 -0.30 -3.10
N ASN A 480 -19.14 0.58 -3.55
CA ASN A 480 -18.79 1.70 -4.44
C ASN A 480 -18.98 3.02 -3.68
N THR A 481 -17.89 3.73 -3.43
CA THR A 481 -17.86 5.14 -3.00
C THR A 481 -18.73 5.95 -3.97
N VAL A 482 -19.80 6.54 -3.44
CA VAL A 482 -20.58 7.55 -4.16
C VAL A 482 -19.75 8.82 -4.16
N PRO A 483 -19.62 9.55 -5.29
CA PRO A 483 -18.90 10.82 -5.31
C PRO A 483 -19.47 11.73 -4.23
N GLU A 484 -18.59 12.29 -3.41
CA GLU A 484 -19.01 13.24 -2.39
C GLU A 484 -19.43 14.54 -3.09
N VAL A 485 -20.73 14.88 -3.04
CA VAL A 485 -21.26 16.12 -3.61
C VAL A 485 -21.59 17.07 -2.46
N ARG A 486 -20.85 18.17 -2.33
CA ARG A 486 -21.14 19.22 -1.35
C ARG A 486 -21.68 20.48 -2.04
N ASN A 487 -22.72 21.07 -1.44
CA ASN A 487 -23.30 22.34 -1.87
C ASN A 487 -22.94 23.42 -0.84
N THR A 488 -22.22 24.45 -1.28
CA THR A 488 -21.92 25.65 -0.48
C THR A 488 -22.80 26.85 -0.87
N SER A 489 -23.62 26.71 -1.92
CA SER A 489 -24.44 27.76 -2.54
C SER A 489 -25.91 27.80 -2.09
N GLY A 490 -26.47 26.68 -1.61
CA GLY A 490 -27.87 26.57 -1.15
C GLY A 490 -28.94 26.55 -2.26
N ALA A 491 -28.58 26.39 -3.53
CA ALA A 491 -29.53 26.32 -4.66
C ALA A 491 -30.22 24.94 -4.82
N GLY A 492 -31.34 24.88 -5.55
CA GLY A 492 -32.28 23.75 -5.56
C GLY A 492 -32.14 22.71 -6.68
N ASP A 493 -31.10 22.75 -7.53
CA ASP A 493 -30.94 21.87 -8.73
C ASP A 493 -29.54 21.21 -8.83
N ASP A 494 -28.90 21.00 -7.68
CA ASP A 494 -27.46 20.68 -7.56
C ASP A 494 -27.06 19.32 -8.15
N ALA A 495 -27.96 18.34 -8.08
CA ALA A 495 -27.68 17.00 -8.59
C ALA A 495 -27.46 17.00 -10.10
N ALA A 496 -28.16 17.87 -10.83
CA ALA A 496 -27.97 18.05 -12.27
C ALA A 496 -26.67 18.78 -12.58
N LEU A 497 -26.35 19.84 -11.84
CA LEU A 497 -25.11 20.61 -11.98
C LEU A 497 -23.87 19.75 -11.69
N ALA A 498 -23.87 19.04 -10.55
CA ALA A 498 -22.80 18.12 -10.17
C ALA A 498 -22.64 16.98 -11.16
N ARG A 499 -23.76 16.43 -11.68
CA ARG A 499 -23.72 15.41 -12.74
C ARG A 499 -23.02 15.93 -13.99
N GLY A 500 -23.36 17.14 -14.45
CA GLY A 500 -22.73 17.76 -15.61
C GLY A 500 -21.23 18.04 -15.41
N ALA A 501 -20.85 18.57 -14.25
CA ALA A 501 -19.46 18.84 -13.92
C ALA A 501 -18.62 17.54 -13.87
N LEU A 502 -19.13 16.48 -13.25
CA LEU A 502 -18.45 15.18 -13.19
C LEU A 502 -18.33 14.50 -14.56
N GLU A 503 -19.34 14.64 -15.42
CA GLU A 503 -19.29 14.12 -16.78
C GLU A 503 -18.20 14.84 -17.61
N ALA A 504 -18.14 16.17 -17.51
CA ALA A 504 -17.12 16.96 -18.20
C ALA A 504 -15.70 16.66 -17.67
N ALA A 505 -15.53 16.47 -16.36
CA ALA A 505 -14.26 16.06 -15.76
C ALA A 505 -13.78 14.69 -16.28
N ALA A 506 -14.68 13.70 -16.35
CA ALA A 506 -14.36 12.38 -16.89
C ALA A 506 -13.97 12.46 -18.38
N ARG A 507 -14.73 13.20 -19.20
CA ARG A 507 -14.41 13.43 -20.61
C ARG A 507 -13.07 14.14 -20.80
N TRP A 508 -12.74 15.13 -19.97
CA TRP A 508 -11.46 15.84 -20.02
C TRP A 508 -10.28 14.87 -19.81
N ARG A 509 -10.36 14.01 -18.79
CA ARG A 509 -9.34 12.98 -18.52
C ARG A 509 -9.25 11.96 -19.65
N ASP A 510 -10.39 11.45 -20.13
CA ASP A 510 -10.36 10.41 -21.17
C ASP A 510 -9.80 10.96 -22.48
N THR A 511 -10.14 12.20 -22.85
CA THR A 511 -9.58 12.85 -24.04
C THR A 511 -8.12 13.26 -23.88
N SER A 512 -7.67 13.67 -22.70
CA SER A 512 -6.25 14.00 -22.47
C SER A 512 -5.34 12.79 -22.64
N ILE A 513 -5.85 11.59 -22.35
CA ILE A 513 -5.10 10.33 -22.46
C ILE A 513 -5.17 9.74 -23.87
N THR A 514 -6.30 9.88 -24.58
CA THR A 514 -6.54 9.14 -25.84
C THR A 514 -6.34 9.94 -27.13
N ASP A 515 -6.55 11.26 -27.12
CA ASP A 515 -6.54 12.10 -28.34
C ASP A 515 -6.18 13.56 -28.03
N PHE A 516 -4.89 13.85 -28.13
CA PHE A 516 -4.33 15.16 -27.77
C PHE A 516 -4.76 16.29 -28.72
N GLU A 517 -4.88 16.04 -30.03
CA GLU A 517 -5.30 17.08 -30.98
C GLU A 517 -6.70 17.59 -30.61
N LYS A 518 -7.60 16.66 -30.27
CA LYS A 518 -8.94 16.98 -29.78
C LYS A 518 -8.93 17.62 -28.39
N HIS A 519 -8.02 17.19 -27.51
CA HIS A 519 -7.85 17.78 -26.18
C HIS A 519 -7.39 19.25 -26.26
N LEU A 520 -6.36 19.54 -27.05
CA LEU A 520 -5.91 20.89 -27.34
C LEU A 520 -6.99 21.73 -27.99
N ALA A 521 -7.74 21.20 -28.95
CA ALA A 521 -8.84 21.95 -29.56
C ALA A 521 -9.93 22.32 -28.55
N THR A 522 -10.13 21.50 -27.51
CA THR A 522 -11.08 21.76 -26.41
C THR A 522 -10.50 22.78 -25.41
N TYR A 523 -9.22 22.68 -25.09
CA TYR A 523 -8.51 23.59 -24.18
C TYR A 523 -8.25 24.98 -24.79
N ALA A 524 -7.82 25.02 -26.06
CA ALA A 524 -7.57 26.22 -26.83
C ALA A 524 -8.82 27.09 -26.98
N ARG A 525 -9.99 26.45 -27.07
CA ARG A 525 -11.30 27.12 -27.08
C ARG A 525 -11.67 27.76 -25.73
N GLY A 526 -11.05 27.38 -24.61
CA GLY A 526 -11.38 27.86 -23.27
C GLY A 526 -10.33 28.76 -22.59
N LYS A 527 -9.07 28.83 -23.08
CA LYS A 527 -7.99 29.46 -22.29
C LYS A 527 -6.94 30.30 -23.03
N ILE A 528 -6.91 30.31 -24.36
CA ILE A 528 -5.90 31.12 -25.09
C ILE A 528 -6.21 32.64 -24.98
N GLU A 529 -7.40 33.03 -24.52
CA GLU A 529 -7.76 34.46 -24.44
C GLU A 529 -7.11 35.22 -23.27
N HIS A 530 -6.58 34.57 -22.24
CA HIS A 530 -6.01 35.26 -21.07
C HIS A 530 -4.48 35.38 -20.99
N VAL A 531 -3.73 34.83 -21.97
CA VAL A 531 -2.25 34.94 -21.99
C VAL A 531 -1.75 36.07 -22.93
N ARG A 532 -2.64 36.81 -23.58
CA ARG A 532 -2.27 37.98 -24.42
C ARG A 532 -3.01 39.26 -24.02
N ASN A 533 -2.77 39.76 -22.80
CA ASN A 533 -2.94 41.19 -22.48
C ASN A 533 -2.29 41.61 -21.14
N ALA A 534 -1.00 41.32 -20.96
CA ALA A 534 -0.17 41.99 -19.94
C ALA A 534 0.91 42.89 -20.57
N GLY A 535 0.63 43.42 -21.77
CA GLY A 535 1.39 44.52 -22.38
C GLY A 535 0.70 45.84 -22.11
N GLY A 536 0.93 46.45 -20.95
CA GLY A 536 0.29 47.72 -20.59
C GLY A 536 0.94 48.43 -19.40
N LYS A 537 2.01 49.19 -19.69
CA LYS A 537 2.65 50.27 -18.92
C LYS A 537 2.86 50.11 -17.40
N ARG A 538 4.14 50.07 -17.02
CA ARG A 538 4.66 50.49 -15.71
C ARG A 538 4.35 51.97 -15.47
N GLU A 539 3.70 52.28 -14.35
CA GLU A 539 3.93 53.54 -13.63
C GLU A 539 4.61 53.23 -12.30
N GLN A 540 5.69 53.97 -12.04
CA GLN A 540 6.49 53.90 -10.83
C GLN A 540 5.71 54.53 -9.67
N GLY A 541 5.55 53.78 -8.60
CA GLY A 541 5.23 54.30 -7.27
C GLY A 541 6.17 53.63 -6.28
N GLU A 542 7.01 54.44 -5.64
CA GLU A 542 7.84 54.07 -4.50
C GLU A 542 6.91 53.65 -3.36
N ASP A 543 7.03 52.40 -2.91
CA ASP A 543 6.96 51.99 -1.50
C ASP A 543 7.19 50.47 -1.44
N GLY A 544 8.29 50.09 -0.79
CA GLY A 544 8.73 48.71 -0.67
C GLY A 544 7.89 47.91 0.31
N ASN A 545 7.10 46.96 -0.21
CA ASN A 545 6.91 45.59 0.29
C ASN A 545 5.75 44.93 -0.47
N GLY A 546 6.10 44.09 -1.45
CA GLY A 546 5.12 43.36 -2.25
C GLY A 546 5.79 42.30 -3.12
N LEU A 547 6.23 41.20 -2.51
CA LEU A 547 6.63 39.99 -3.23
C LEU A 547 5.37 39.25 -3.69
N TRP A 548 4.78 39.69 -4.81
CA TRP A 548 3.86 38.87 -5.60
C TRP A 548 4.63 38.37 -6.82
N ASN A 549 5.31 37.24 -6.66
CA ASN A 549 5.92 36.52 -7.78
C ASN A 549 4.81 35.98 -8.68
N ALA A 550 4.79 36.45 -9.91
CA ALA A 550 4.02 35.90 -11.00
C ALA A 550 4.52 34.48 -11.32
N ALA A 551 3.84 33.46 -10.79
CA ALA A 551 4.10 32.03 -11.09
C ALA A 551 2.81 31.23 -11.39
N ASN A 552 1.67 31.89 -11.56
CA ASN A 552 0.38 31.20 -11.73
C ASN A 552 -0.02 30.90 -13.19
N SER A 553 0.94 30.83 -14.13
CA SER A 553 0.70 30.42 -15.52
C SER A 553 1.11 28.98 -15.85
N ASP A 554 1.76 28.26 -14.93
CA ASP A 554 2.46 27.01 -15.27
C ASP A 554 1.57 25.77 -15.39
N GLY A 555 0.45 25.69 -14.64
CA GLY A 555 -0.42 24.50 -14.67
C GLY A 555 -1.10 24.22 -16.02
N SER A 556 -1.12 25.21 -16.92
CA SER A 556 -1.66 25.03 -18.29
C SER A 556 -0.63 24.42 -19.24
N LEU A 557 0.65 24.79 -19.09
CA LEU A 557 1.76 24.22 -19.86
C LEU A 557 2.10 22.82 -19.37
N GLU A 558 1.94 22.57 -18.07
CA GLU A 558 2.11 21.25 -17.48
C GLU A 558 1.06 20.26 -18.03
N ALA A 559 -0.23 20.61 -18.02
CA ALA A 559 -1.29 19.79 -18.60
C ALA A 559 -1.11 19.53 -20.11
N ILE A 560 -0.55 20.49 -20.85
CA ILE A 560 -0.16 20.34 -22.26
C ILE A 560 1.02 19.37 -22.41
N GLY A 561 2.02 19.45 -21.53
CA GLY A 561 3.17 18.54 -21.50
C GLY A 561 2.77 17.10 -21.19
N TRP A 562 1.89 16.89 -20.21
CA TRP A 562 1.33 15.57 -19.88
C TRP A 562 0.61 14.95 -21.08
N ALA A 563 -0.22 15.72 -21.77
CA ALA A 563 -1.03 15.18 -22.86
C ALA A 563 -0.22 14.98 -24.17
N GLN A 564 0.88 15.73 -24.37
CA GLN A 564 1.86 15.44 -25.45
C GLN A 564 2.64 14.16 -25.19
N PHE A 565 3.13 13.98 -23.96
CA PHE A 565 3.88 12.80 -23.56
C PHE A 565 3.04 11.51 -23.69
N LEU A 566 1.74 11.57 -23.40
CA LEU A 566 0.82 10.44 -23.47
C LEU A 566 0.29 10.15 -24.89
N SER A 567 0.49 11.04 -25.86
CA SER A 567 -0.13 10.93 -27.18
C SER A 567 0.37 9.70 -27.96
N GLY A 568 -0.56 8.81 -28.33
CA GLY A 568 -0.26 7.60 -29.11
C GLY A 568 0.31 6.44 -28.28
N ARG A 569 0.44 6.59 -26.97
CA ARG A 569 0.92 5.56 -26.04
C ARG A 569 -0.24 4.75 -25.45
N ASP A 570 0.04 3.51 -25.07
CA ASP A 570 -0.91 2.70 -24.29
C ASP A 570 -0.96 3.24 -22.86
N ALA A 571 -1.92 4.11 -22.58
CA ALA A 571 -2.08 4.76 -21.30
C ALA A 571 -3.47 4.54 -20.71
N GLN A 572 -3.52 4.21 -19.42
CA GLN A 572 -4.77 4.02 -18.67
C GLN A 572 -4.71 4.79 -17.36
N SER A 573 -5.76 5.53 -17.02
CA SER A 573 -5.85 6.22 -15.73
C SER A 573 -7.01 5.71 -14.90
N TRP A 574 -6.74 5.53 -13.62
CA TRP A 574 -7.74 5.25 -12.59
C TRP A 574 -7.86 6.47 -11.71
N ALA A 575 -9.10 6.86 -11.38
CA ALA A 575 -9.36 7.92 -10.42
C ALA A 575 -10.21 7.43 -9.26
N TRP A 576 -9.93 7.93 -8.06
CA TRP A 576 -10.63 7.58 -6.83
C TRP A 576 -10.70 8.76 -5.87
N SER A 577 -11.44 8.60 -4.78
CA SER A 577 -11.71 9.66 -3.81
C SER A 577 -12.33 10.89 -4.49
N VAL A 578 -13.25 10.65 -5.43
CA VAL A 578 -13.84 11.70 -6.26
C VAL A 578 -14.77 12.58 -5.44
N ARG A 579 -14.52 13.89 -5.50
CA ARG A 579 -15.33 14.92 -4.83
C ARG A 579 -15.73 16.00 -5.83
N CYS A 580 -16.99 16.41 -5.75
CA CYS A 580 -17.54 17.51 -6.52
C CYS A 580 -18.12 18.55 -5.56
N ASP A 581 -17.50 19.72 -5.49
CA ASP A 581 -18.03 20.86 -4.75
C ASP A 581 -18.70 21.81 -5.75
N VAL A 582 -20.02 22.02 -5.62
CA VAL A 582 -20.77 22.99 -6.43
C VAL A 582 -20.84 24.30 -5.64
N HIS A 583 -20.13 25.32 -6.13
CA HIS A 583 -20.00 26.61 -5.46
C HIS A 583 -21.06 27.62 -5.94
N SER A 584 -21.52 27.48 -7.18
CA SER A 584 -22.61 28.28 -7.75
C SER A 584 -23.23 27.55 -8.95
N PRO A 585 -24.33 28.07 -9.54
CA PRO A 585 -24.90 27.53 -10.79
C PRO A 585 -23.93 27.49 -11.97
N THR A 586 -22.81 28.22 -11.90
CA THR A 586 -21.82 28.34 -12.98
C THR A 586 -20.41 27.94 -12.60
N LEU A 587 -20.15 27.57 -11.34
CA LEU A 587 -18.80 27.25 -10.85
C LEU A 587 -18.84 25.99 -9.98
N ALA A 588 -17.98 25.04 -10.32
CA ALA A 588 -17.78 23.82 -9.55
C ALA A 588 -16.29 23.45 -9.47
N THR A 589 -15.94 22.59 -8.54
CA THR A 589 -14.61 21.99 -8.44
C THR A 589 -14.75 20.48 -8.39
N VAL A 590 -13.99 19.77 -9.21
CA VAL A 590 -13.90 18.31 -9.18
C VAL A 590 -12.49 17.92 -8.77
N ALA A 591 -12.35 17.24 -7.64
CA ALA A 591 -11.07 16.75 -7.13
C ALA A 591 -11.06 15.23 -7.08
N PHE A 592 -9.94 14.61 -7.43
CA PHE A 592 -9.75 13.18 -7.38
C PHE A 592 -8.26 12.84 -7.28
N SER A 593 -7.96 11.70 -6.68
CA SER A 593 -6.64 11.08 -6.75
C SER A 593 -6.56 10.19 -7.99
N SER A 594 -5.36 10.00 -8.56
CA SER A 594 -5.21 9.19 -9.76
C SER A 594 -3.95 8.33 -9.80
N ALA A 595 -4.06 7.18 -10.47
CA ALA A 595 -2.92 6.46 -11.00
C ALA A 595 -3.01 6.45 -12.52
N LEU A 596 -1.86 6.33 -13.16
CA LEU A 596 -1.66 6.18 -14.58
C LEU A 596 -0.85 4.90 -14.80
N SER A 597 -1.15 4.14 -15.84
CA SER A 597 -0.20 3.20 -16.42
C SER A 597 0.24 3.77 -17.75
N LEU A 598 1.54 3.80 -17.99
CA LEU A 598 2.16 4.20 -19.25
C LEU A 598 2.91 3.01 -19.81
N GLU A 599 2.46 2.48 -20.95
CA GLU A 599 3.10 1.31 -21.60
C GLU A 599 3.30 0.14 -20.62
N LYS A 600 2.32 -0.05 -19.72
CA LYS A 600 2.30 -1.02 -18.61
C LYS A 600 3.16 -0.67 -17.39
N VAL A 601 3.93 0.42 -17.42
CA VAL A 601 4.64 0.96 -16.25
C VAL A 601 3.66 1.76 -15.38
N PRO A 602 3.48 1.44 -14.09
CA PRO A 602 2.62 2.22 -13.21
C PRO A 602 3.30 3.55 -12.82
N VAL A 603 2.57 4.66 -12.93
CA VAL A 603 2.97 6.03 -12.58
C VAL A 603 1.83 6.65 -11.77
N ALA A 604 2.09 7.19 -10.58
CA ALA A 604 1.03 7.76 -9.74
C ALA A 604 1.09 9.29 -9.70
N SER A 605 -0.08 9.94 -9.64
CA SER A 605 -0.25 11.36 -9.33
C SER A 605 -1.40 11.51 -8.34
N ASN A 606 -1.08 11.86 -7.09
CA ASN A 606 -2.03 11.60 -5.99
C ASN A 606 -3.15 12.61 -5.87
N PHE A 607 -3.07 13.76 -6.54
CA PHE A 607 -4.10 14.78 -6.38
C PHE A 607 -4.26 15.66 -7.63
N THR A 608 -5.35 15.42 -8.36
CA THR A 608 -5.83 16.28 -9.44
C THR A 608 -7.03 17.07 -8.96
N ARG A 609 -7.00 18.40 -9.16
CA ARG A 609 -8.15 19.28 -8.96
C ARG A 609 -8.46 20.04 -10.25
N LEU A 610 -9.69 19.92 -10.71
CA LEU A 610 -10.24 20.62 -11.86
C LEU A 610 -11.19 21.72 -11.37
N THR A 611 -10.94 22.96 -11.80
CA THR A 611 -11.90 24.06 -11.66
C THR A 611 -12.79 24.08 -12.89
N MET A 612 -14.10 23.99 -12.69
CA MET A 612 -15.10 23.84 -13.74
C MET A 612 -15.96 25.09 -13.82
N VAL A 613 -16.21 25.59 -15.04
CA VAL A 613 -17.14 26.70 -15.30
C VAL A 613 -18.22 26.27 -16.29
N LEU A 614 -19.45 26.75 -16.10
CA LEU A 614 -20.56 26.52 -17.01
C LEU A 614 -20.67 27.68 -18.00
N GLU A 615 -20.40 27.42 -19.28
CA GLU A 615 -20.48 28.38 -20.38
C GLU A 615 -21.38 27.83 -21.48
N ASP A 616 -22.30 28.63 -22.02
CA ASP A 616 -23.21 28.20 -23.10
C ASP A 616 -23.99 26.90 -22.80
N ARG A 617 -24.30 26.66 -21.50
CA ARG A 617 -24.92 25.42 -20.98
C ARG A 617 -24.04 24.17 -21.06
N GLU A 618 -22.74 24.32 -21.26
CA GLU A 618 -21.75 23.24 -21.22
C GLU A 618 -20.69 23.47 -20.12
N TRP A 619 -20.40 22.44 -19.33
CA TRP A 619 -19.34 22.50 -18.33
C TRP A 619 -17.97 22.37 -19.00
N ARG A 620 -17.03 23.24 -18.64
CA ARG A 620 -15.66 23.30 -19.17
C ARG A 620 -14.63 23.39 -18.05
N VAL A 621 -13.44 22.81 -18.28
CA VAL A 621 -12.31 22.90 -17.36
C VAL A 621 -11.63 24.25 -17.55
N ALA A 622 -11.75 25.14 -16.56
CA ALA A 622 -11.08 26.44 -16.53
C ALA A 622 -9.64 26.32 -16.03
N SER A 623 -9.36 25.50 -15.02
CA SER A 623 -8.00 25.29 -14.52
C SER A 623 -7.78 23.87 -14.00
N VAL A 624 -6.52 23.45 -14.03
CA VAL A 624 -6.04 22.17 -13.51
C VAL A 624 -4.97 22.49 -12.49
N SER A 625 -5.05 21.87 -11.32
CA SER A 625 -4.03 21.90 -10.28
C SER A 625 -3.63 20.46 -10.01
N LEU A 626 -2.35 20.17 -10.17
CA LEU A 626 -1.73 18.91 -9.80
C LEU A 626 -0.90 19.16 -8.53
N HIS A 627 -0.95 18.25 -7.55
CA HIS A 627 -0.19 18.32 -6.30
C HIS A 627 0.53 17.00 -6.01
#